data_AF-A0A444UUD2-F1
#
_entry.id   AF-A0A444UUD2-F1
#
_cell.length_a   1.000
_cell.length_b   1.000
_cell.length_c   1.000
_cell.angle_alpha   90.00
_cell.angle_beta   90.00
_cell.angle_gamma   90.00
#
_symmetry.space_group_name_H-M   'P 1'
#
loop_
_entity.id
_entity.type
_entity.pdbx_description
1 polymer ?
#
loop_
_entity_poly.entity_id
_entity_poly.type
_entity_poly.pdbx_seq_one_letter_code
_entity_poly.pdbx_strand_id
1 'polypeptide(L)'
;MNLLRSLIHRLEYSEEPPESSTASAQEELDLFMDCDYLTVGQSDKEEELVDMLASIFKHPTLDQWFMSMELETPPPHNLNPVSIRLLSSQLNSEILRLLKLSAPVLQRLGHLDLISKYMHAIEKSVLKELAAGKSGGRNKRIPGKKSQPMEGLEALHPYMEANQLKEVVSSMLMLPEDNLTVADHEDETVKKLSIYGLTLVQVLTENCQQSSRNEILFLSSEQFKVVGSLLQSCTSKELDKVILQALQRDPVYAQLIQTDVLIYCLSHMTETCQSIAAFLIQHCRIHMLQFEMWCLKPGRKKLLSNNLEAFLSLVNVYLKYGSQEDVTRPKYGNDLHITYW
;
A
#
# COMPACT_ATOMS: atom_id res chain seq x y z
N MET A 1 -7.82 13.23 26.76
CA MET A 1 -7.71 13.04 25.30
C MET A 1 -7.84 14.35 24.51
N ASN A 2 -8.90 15.15 24.66
CA ASN A 2 -9.03 16.41 23.89
C ASN A 2 -7.89 17.42 24.09
N LEU A 3 -7.31 17.48 25.30
CA LEU A 3 -6.18 18.37 25.61
C LEU A 3 -4.88 17.93 24.93
N LEU A 4 -4.62 16.61 24.87
CA LEU A 4 -3.52 16.03 24.11
C LEU A 4 -3.69 16.25 22.62
N ARG A 5 -4.92 16.13 22.11
CA ARG A 5 -5.23 16.42 20.70
C ARG A 5 -4.96 17.88 20.36
N SER A 6 -5.35 18.82 21.21
CA SER A 6 -5.07 20.24 20.98
C SER A 6 -3.58 20.56 21.06
N LEU A 7 -2.81 19.85 21.89
CA LEU A 7 -1.37 20.03 21.97
C LEU A 7 -0.66 19.45 20.74
N ILE A 8 -1.03 18.25 20.30
CA ILE A 8 -0.47 17.62 19.09
C ILE A 8 -0.80 18.44 17.83
N HIS A 9 -2.06 18.87 17.67
CA HIS A 9 -2.44 19.73 16.54
C HIS A 9 -1.73 21.08 16.56
N ARG A 10 -1.52 21.68 17.73
CA ARG A 10 -0.78 22.95 17.82
C ARG A 10 0.67 22.84 17.34
N LEU A 11 1.28 21.66 17.37
CA LEU A 11 2.64 21.43 16.85
C LEU A 11 2.64 21.16 15.35
N GLU A 12 1.64 20.40 14.86
CA GLU A 12 1.50 20.13 13.42
C GLU A 12 1.21 21.41 12.62
N TYR A 13 0.56 22.40 13.22
CA TYR A 13 0.22 23.68 12.60
C TYR A 13 1.08 24.86 13.10
N SER A 14 2.22 24.60 13.76
CA SER A 14 3.17 25.65 14.16
C SER A 14 4.23 25.93 13.07
N GLU A 15 3.88 25.79 11.79
CA GLU A 15 4.50 26.57 10.72
C GLU A 15 3.67 27.86 10.57
N GLU A 16 4.23 29.00 11.01
CA GLU A 16 3.54 30.29 10.99
C GLU A 16 3.14 30.71 9.56
N PRO A 17 1.97 31.37 9.40
CA PRO A 17 1.60 32.03 8.15
C PRO A 17 2.49 33.26 7.90
N PRO A 18 2.59 33.78 6.66
CA PRO A 18 3.40 34.95 6.35
C PRO A 18 2.82 36.18 7.05
N GLU A 19 3.55 36.72 8.01
CA GLU A 19 3.26 38.02 8.61
C GLU A 19 3.31 39.11 7.54
N SER A 20 2.20 39.81 7.35
CA SER A 20 2.23 41.16 6.78
C SER A 20 1.59 42.12 7.76
N SER A 21 2.36 43.17 8.09
CA SER A 21 1.99 44.46 8.68
C SER A 21 1.89 44.57 10.21
N THR A 22 3.05 44.75 10.86
CA THR A 22 3.19 45.77 11.92
C THR A 22 4.50 46.55 11.74
N ALA A 23 4.46 47.53 10.84
CA ALA A 23 5.48 48.57 10.76
C ALA A 23 5.23 49.61 11.88
N SER A 24 5.79 49.41 13.07
CA SER A 24 6.12 50.52 14.01
C SER A 24 6.93 50.12 15.27
N ALA A 25 7.73 49.04 15.28
CA ALA A 25 8.57 48.69 16.43
C ALA A 25 10.03 48.35 16.06
N GLN A 26 10.53 48.89 14.95
CA GLN A 26 11.79 48.46 14.32
C GLN A 26 13.04 49.27 14.69
N GLU A 27 13.07 50.05 15.77
CA GLU A 27 14.25 50.88 16.10
C GLU A 27 14.94 50.58 17.45
N GLU A 28 14.48 49.61 18.24
CA GLU A 28 15.13 49.27 19.53
C GLU A 28 15.57 47.80 19.68
N LEU A 29 15.50 46.97 18.63
CA LEU A 29 15.96 45.57 18.65
C LEU A 29 17.19 45.31 17.76
N ASP A 30 17.91 46.34 17.33
CA ASP A 30 19.11 46.19 16.48
C ASP A 30 20.42 46.06 17.26
N LEU A 31 20.33 45.73 18.56
CA LEU A 31 21.48 45.46 19.41
C LEU A 31 21.23 44.16 20.18
N PHE A 32 21.83 43.07 19.69
CA PHE A 32 21.82 41.71 20.27
C PHE A 32 20.55 40.89 20.04
N MET A 33 20.54 40.10 18.97
CA MET A 33 19.86 38.80 18.97
C MET A 33 20.67 37.77 18.19
N ASP A 34 21.32 36.88 18.94
CA ASP A 34 21.85 35.63 18.40
C ASP A 34 20.69 34.83 17.78
N CYS A 35 20.87 34.37 16.54
CA CYS A 35 19.89 33.61 15.77
C CYS A 35 19.63 32.18 16.29
N ASP A 36 20.00 31.87 17.54
CA ASP A 36 19.89 30.53 18.14
C ASP A 36 18.68 30.39 19.10
N TYR A 37 17.97 31.48 19.43
CA TYR A 37 16.87 31.41 20.43
C TYR A 37 15.57 30.79 19.90
N LEU A 38 15.30 30.86 18.58
CA LEU A 38 14.09 30.29 18.00
C LEU A 38 14.17 28.76 17.86
N THR A 39 15.36 28.21 17.64
CA THR A 39 15.60 26.76 17.56
C THR A 39 15.63 26.12 18.94
N VAL A 40 16.18 26.81 19.96
CA VAL A 40 16.24 26.30 21.34
C VAL A 40 14.83 26.19 21.95
N GLY A 41 13.97 27.20 21.76
CA GLY A 41 12.61 27.18 22.31
C GLY A 41 11.62 26.23 21.62
N GLN A 42 11.91 25.80 20.39
CA GLN A 42 11.14 24.75 19.70
C GLN A 42 11.62 23.36 20.11
N SER A 43 12.93 23.14 20.22
CA SER A 43 13.52 21.88 20.70
C SER A 43 13.02 21.50 22.10
N ASP A 44 13.00 22.46 23.04
CA ASP A 44 12.55 22.20 24.42
C ASP A 44 11.07 21.76 24.46
N LYS A 45 10.21 22.36 23.63
CA LYS A 45 8.79 21.98 23.56
C LYS A 45 8.59 20.62 22.91
N GLU A 46 9.36 20.30 21.87
CA GLU A 46 9.29 18.99 21.22
C GLU A 46 9.75 17.86 22.16
N GLU A 47 10.79 18.10 22.95
CA GLU A 47 11.27 17.16 23.97
C GLU A 47 10.26 16.97 25.12
N GLU A 48 9.67 18.06 25.64
CA GLU A 48 8.57 17.99 26.64
C GLU A 48 7.37 17.16 26.14
N LEU A 49 7.07 17.25 24.84
CA LEU A 49 5.99 16.50 24.21
C LEU A 49 6.32 15.03 24.02
N VAL A 50 7.56 14.69 23.66
CA VAL A 50 8.03 13.31 23.63
C VAL A 50 7.94 12.69 25.02
N ASP A 51 8.35 13.41 26.06
CA ASP A 51 8.26 12.95 27.45
C ASP A 51 6.81 12.75 27.92
N MET A 52 5.92 13.68 27.53
CA MET A 52 4.49 13.55 27.79
C MET A 52 3.92 12.30 27.09
N LEU A 53 4.19 12.11 25.80
CA LEU A 53 3.74 10.96 25.02
C LEU A 53 4.33 9.65 25.57
N ALA A 54 5.61 9.64 25.94
CA ALA A 54 6.27 8.52 26.57
C ALA A 54 5.57 8.16 27.90
N SER A 55 5.21 9.15 28.72
CA SER A 55 4.50 8.93 29.98
C SER A 55 3.10 8.33 29.76
N ILE A 56 2.42 8.72 28.69
CA ILE A 56 1.08 8.22 28.35
C ILE A 56 1.16 6.79 27.81
N PHE A 57 2.04 6.52 26.85
CA PHE A 57 2.20 5.19 26.25
C PHE A 57 2.85 4.18 27.20
N LYS A 58 3.70 4.63 28.14
CA LYS A 58 4.24 3.75 29.19
C LYS A 58 3.29 3.60 30.38
N HIS A 59 2.13 4.26 30.38
CA HIS A 59 1.19 4.16 31.49
C HIS A 59 0.67 2.72 31.61
N PRO A 60 0.88 2.03 32.76
CA PRO A 60 0.62 0.59 32.87
C PRO A 60 -0.81 0.21 32.49
N THR A 61 -1.81 1.02 32.86
CA THR A 61 -3.20 0.76 32.52
C THR A 61 -3.48 0.85 31.03
N LEU A 62 -2.83 1.75 30.30
CA LEU A 62 -3.07 1.93 28.86
C LEU A 62 -2.36 0.84 28.08
N ASP A 63 -1.08 0.60 28.40
CA ASP A 63 -0.27 -0.45 27.80
C ASP A 63 -0.87 -1.85 28.04
N GLN A 64 -1.10 -2.22 29.30
CA GLN A 64 -1.65 -3.55 29.63
C GLN A 64 -3.06 -3.75 29.07
N TRP A 65 -3.90 -2.71 29.04
CA TRP A 65 -5.24 -2.84 28.47
C TRP A 65 -5.21 -3.08 26.97
N PHE A 66 -4.46 -2.26 26.22
CA PHE A 66 -4.37 -2.40 24.77
C PHE A 66 -3.79 -3.77 24.39
N MET A 67 -2.70 -4.18 25.06
CA MET A 67 -2.09 -5.49 24.83
C MET A 67 -3.06 -6.64 25.14
N SER A 68 -3.75 -6.57 26.28
CA SER A 68 -4.71 -7.62 26.69
C SER A 68 -5.86 -7.76 25.70
N MET A 69 -6.30 -6.65 25.11
CA MET A 69 -7.42 -6.65 24.17
C MET A 69 -7.02 -7.10 22.76
N GLU A 70 -5.88 -6.62 22.24
CA GLU A 70 -5.38 -7.05 20.93
C GLU A 70 -4.90 -8.52 20.93
N LEU A 71 -4.49 -9.05 22.09
CA LEU A 71 -4.11 -10.46 22.25
C LEU A 71 -5.27 -11.36 22.73
N GLU A 72 -6.48 -10.81 22.93
CA GLU A 72 -7.68 -11.50 23.43
C GLU A 72 -7.51 -12.20 24.80
N THR A 73 -6.65 -11.66 25.67
CA THR A 73 -6.46 -12.13 27.04
C THR A 73 -6.92 -11.06 28.03
N PRO A 74 -8.24 -10.87 28.23
CA PRO A 74 -8.71 -9.85 29.16
C PRO A 74 -8.24 -10.19 30.58
N PRO A 75 -7.79 -9.19 31.37
CA PRO A 75 -7.45 -9.41 32.76
C PRO A 75 -8.67 -9.95 33.54
N PRO A 76 -8.45 -10.77 34.59
CA PRO A 76 -9.54 -11.37 35.35
C PRO A 76 -10.45 -10.27 35.94
N HIS A 77 -11.72 -10.29 35.56
CA HIS A 77 -12.70 -9.24 35.91
C HIS A 77 -14.05 -9.83 36.35
N ASN A 78 -14.78 -9.07 37.16
CA ASN A 78 -16.14 -9.41 37.61
C ASN A 78 -17.24 -8.59 36.89
N LEU A 79 -16.89 -7.91 35.80
CA LEU A 79 -17.81 -7.05 35.05
C LEU A 79 -18.67 -7.88 34.08
N ASN A 80 -19.83 -7.34 33.67
CA ASN A 80 -20.70 -7.95 32.67
C ASN A 80 -19.98 -7.99 31.29
N PRO A 81 -19.94 -9.16 30.61
CA PRO A 81 -19.25 -9.33 29.32
C PRO A 81 -19.66 -8.31 28.24
N VAL A 82 -20.90 -7.83 28.24
CA VAL A 82 -21.36 -6.81 27.28
C VAL A 82 -20.73 -5.45 27.57
N SER A 83 -20.70 -5.04 28.84
CA SER A 83 -20.16 -3.76 29.28
C SER A 83 -18.64 -3.69 29.08
N ILE A 84 -17.92 -4.78 29.36
CA ILE A 84 -16.48 -4.88 29.09
C ILE A 84 -16.22 -4.74 27.60
N ARG A 85 -16.98 -5.43 26.74
CA ARG A 85 -16.77 -5.37 25.29
C ARG A 85 -16.96 -3.95 24.74
N LEU A 86 -17.96 -3.21 25.23
CA LEU A 86 -18.19 -1.82 24.84
C LEU A 86 -17.09 -0.88 25.35
N LEU A 87 -16.71 -1.01 26.62
CA LEU A 87 -15.64 -0.20 27.21
C LEU A 87 -14.31 -0.48 26.49
N SER A 88 -14.02 -1.74 26.18
CA SER A 88 -12.80 -2.16 25.53
C SER A 88 -12.71 -1.65 24.09
N SER A 89 -13.81 -1.74 23.33
CA SER A 89 -13.82 -1.20 21.96
C SER A 89 -13.64 0.32 21.96
N GLN A 90 -14.30 1.02 22.88
CA GLN A 90 -14.18 2.47 23.01
C GLN A 90 -12.76 2.88 23.42
N LEU A 91 -12.18 2.24 24.43
CA LEU A 91 -10.83 2.55 24.88
C LEU A 91 -9.78 2.25 23.79
N ASN A 92 -9.85 1.08 23.15
CA ASN A 92 -8.95 0.75 22.04
C ASN A 92 -9.11 1.72 20.87
N SER A 93 -10.32 2.21 20.59
CA SER A 93 -10.53 3.20 19.52
C SER A 93 -9.89 4.56 19.85
N GLU A 94 -9.93 4.97 21.12
CA GLU A 94 -9.29 6.21 21.57
C GLU A 94 -7.77 6.08 21.63
N ILE A 95 -7.24 4.92 22.02
CA ILE A 95 -5.81 4.62 21.95
C ILE A 95 -5.35 4.62 20.49
N LEU A 96 -6.09 3.98 19.59
CA LEU A 96 -5.75 3.97 18.18
C LEU A 96 -5.77 5.37 17.56
N ARG A 97 -6.75 6.21 17.94
CA ARG A 97 -6.77 7.62 17.54
C ARG A 97 -5.57 8.39 18.06
N LEU A 98 -5.14 8.15 19.30
CA LEU A 98 -3.94 8.77 19.85
C LEU A 98 -2.68 8.31 19.11
N LEU A 99 -2.57 7.02 18.80
CA LEU A 99 -1.46 6.48 18.00
C LEU A 99 -1.42 7.13 16.61
N LYS A 100 -2.57 7.25 15.94
CA LYS A 100 -2.67 7.90 14.63
C LYS A 100 -2.19 9.35 14.63
N LEU A 101 -2.52 10.11 15.68
CA LEU A 101 -2.12 11.51 15.81
C LEU A 101 -0.65 11.68 16.23
N SER A 102 -0.12 10.75 17.02
CA SER A 102 1.25 10.85 17.55
C SER A 102 2.29 10.24 16.62
N ALA A 103 1.94 9.24 15.79
CA ALA A 103 2.89 8.56 14.92
C ALA A 103 3.67 9.47 13.95
N PRO A 104 3.06 10.46 13.26
CA PRO A 104 3.81 11.39 12.41
C PRO A 104 4.81 12.23 13.21
N VAL A 105 4.39 12.72 14.38
CA VAL A 105 5.24 13.51 15.28
C VAL A 105 6.40 12.68 15.79
N LEU A 106 6.13 11.45 16.25
CA LEU A 106 7.16 10.53 16.72
C LEU A 106 8.12 10.09 15.61
N GLN A 107 7.65 9.94 14.38
CA GLN A 107 8.53 9.68 13.24
C GLN A 107 9.46 10.86 12.97
N ARG A 108 8.93 12.09 12.95
CA ARG A 108 9.72 13.31 12.73
C ARG A 108 10.81 13.47 13.80
N LEU A 109 10.47 13.16 15.05
CA LEU A 109 11.37 13.27 16.19
C LEU A 109 12.25 12.02 16.42
N GLY A 110 12.10 10.96 15.61
CA GLY A 110 12.92 9.74 15.73
C GLY A 110 12.58 8.83 16.92
N HIS A 111 11.40 8.97 17.52
CA HIS A 111 10.94 8.25 18.71
C HIS A 111 9.82 7.23 18.44
N LEU A 112 9.84 6.56 17.28
CA LEU A 112 8.88 5.50 16.94
C LEU A 112 8.97 4.29 17.88
N ASP A 113 10.08 4.12 18.58
CA ASP A 113 10.29 3.09 19.60
C ASP A 113 9.21 3.13 20.70
N LEU A 114 8.70 4.31 21.03
CA LEU A 114 7.64 4.51 22.02
C LEU A 114 6.32 3.82 21.65
N ILE A 115 6.02 3.71 20.36
CA ILE A 115 4.79 3.10 19.85
C ILE A 115 5.01 1.74 19.17
N SER A 116 6.26 1.27 19.09
CA SER A 116 6.65 -0.02 18.48
C SER A 116 5.85 -1.21 19.03
N LYS A 117 5.65 -1.28 20.35
CA LYS A 117 4.87 -2.35 21.01
C LYS A 117 3.41 -2.38 20.55
N TYR A 118 2.80 -1.21 20.35
CA TYR A 118 1.43 -1.09 19.86
C TYR A 118 1.33 -1.53 18.41
N MET A 119 2.30 -1.15 17.57
CA MET A 119 2.38 -1.61 16.19
C MET A 119 2.52 -3.13 16.11
N HIS A 120 3.38 -3.73 16.94
CA HIS A 120 3.54 -5.19 17.02
C HIS A 120 2.26 -5.92 17.50
N ALA A 121 1.51 -5.32 18.42
CA ALA A 121 0.24 -5.89 18.87
C ALA A 121 -0.82 -5.88 17.76
N ILE A 122 -0.92 -4.77 17.01
CA ILE A 122 -1.81 -4.65 15.84
C ILE A 122 -1.42 -5.67 14.77
N GLU A 123 -0.13 -5.79 14.45
CA GLU A 123 0.39 -6.79 13.51
C GLU A 123 -0.06 -8.20 13.90
N LYS A 124 0.19 -8.62 15.15
CA LYS A 124 -0.21 -9.95 15.64
C LYS A 124 -1.71 -10.17 15.56
N SER A 125 -2.50 -9.17 15.94
CA SER A 125 -3.96 -9.21 15.92
C SER A 125 -4.49 -9.38 14.49
N VAL A 126 -3.93 -8.62 13.54
CA VAL A 126 -4.22 -8.77 12.10
C VAL A 126 -3.81 -10.14 11.59
N LEU A 127 -2.62 -10.64 11.90
CA LEU A 127 -2.16 -11.96 11.47
C LEU A 127 -3.07 -13.08 11.99
N LYS A 128 -3.54 -12.96 13.25
CA LYS A 128 -4.51 -13.88 13.85
C LYS A 128 -5.84 -13.84 13.13
N GLU A 129 -6.34 -12.65 12.80
CA GLU A 129 -7.57 -12.45 12.02
C GLU A 129 -7.45 -13.07 10.62
N LEU A 130 -6.34 -12.83 9.93
CA LEU A 130 -6.05 -13.41 8.61
C LEU A 130 -5.93 -14.94 8.68
N ALA A 131 -5.29 -15.49 9.71
CA ALA A 131 -5.16 -16.94 9.90
C ALA A 131 -6.52 -17.63 10.16
N ALA A 132 -7.42 -16.97 10.89
CA ALA A 132 -8.80 -17.44 11.06
C ALA A 132 -9.55 -17.46 9.71
N GLY A 133 -9.27 -16.49 8.83
CA GLY A 133 -9.78 -16.44 7.45
C GLY A 133 -9.22 -17.55 6.54
N LYS A 134 -7.99 -18.02 6.77
CA LYS A 134 -7.38 -19.15 6.03
C LYS A 134 -7.97 -20.51 6.44
N SER A 135 -8.29 -20.66 7.73
CA SER A 135 -8.69 -21.95 8.33
C SER A 135 -10.20 -22.22 8.26
N GLY A 136 -11.01 -21.19 8.02
CA GLY A 136 -12.41 -21.37 7.68
C GLY A 136 -12.52 -21.87 6.25
N GLY A 137 -13.08 -23.07 6.03
CA GLY A 137 -13.29 -23.61 4.67
C GLY A 137 -14.00 -22.62 3.74
N ARG A 138 -14.01 -22.91 2.42
CA ARG A 138 -14.50 -22.08 1.29
C ARG A 138 -15.76 -21.20 1.50
N ASN A 139 -16.58 -21.47 2.52
CA ASN A 139 -17.80 -20.73 2.84
C ASN A 139 -17.67 -19.70 3.99
N LYS A 140 -16.51 -19.55 4.65
CA LYS A 140 -16.35 -18.59 5.75
C LYS A 140 -15.62 -17.33 5.26
N ARG A 141 -16.37 -16.47 4.57
CA ARG A 141 -15.92 -15.15 4.17
C ARG A 141 -15.58 -14.32 5.41
N ILE A 142 -14.47 -13.61 5.37
CA ILE A 142 -14.16 -12.64 6.42
C ILE A 142 -15.27 -11.57 6.41
N PRO A 143 -15.83 -11.18 7.57
CA PRO A 143 -16.92 -10.20 7.61
C PRO A 143 -16.53 -8.93 6.85
N GLY A 144 -17.39 -8.47 5.95
CA GLY A 144 -17.15 -7.28 5.12
C GLY A 144 -17.17 -5.95 5.88
N LYS A 145 -17.15 -5.99 7.23
CA LYS A 145 -17.05 -4.80 8.08
C LYS A 145 -15.60 -4.69 8.54
N LYS A 146 -15.01 -3.50 8.36
CA LYS A 146 -13.64 -3.21 8.81
C LYS A 146 -13.49 -3.55 10.30
N SER A 147 -12.56 -4.44 10.60
CA SER A 147 -12.20 -4.79 11.96
C SER A 147 -11.32 -3.70 12.57
N GLN A 148 -11.28 -3.64 13.90
CA GLN A 148 -10.44 -2.70 14.63
C GLN A 148 -8.93 -2.92 14.38
N PRO A 149 -8.40 -4.16 14.31
CA PRO A 149 -7.02 -4.40 13.94
C PRO A 149 -6.69 -3.92 12.51
N MET A 150 -7.62 -4.11 11.58
CA MET A 150 -7.46 -3.63 10.19
C MET A 150 -7.46 -2.10 10.10
N GLU A 151 -8.29 -1.42 10.90
CA GLU A 151 -8.23 0.04 11.05
C GLU A 151 -6.89 0.50 11.62
N GLY A 152 -6.33 -0.27 12.55
CA GLY A 152 -5.00 -0.02 13.09
C GLY A 152 -3.89 -0.15 12.06
N LEU A 153 -3.92 -1.21 11.25
CA LEU A 153 -2.96 -1.41 10.17
C LEU A 153 -3.05 -0.27 9.14
N GLU A 154 -4.24 0.09 8.68
CA GLU A 154 -4.39 1.17 7.70
C GLU A 154 -3.81 2.50 8.21
N ALA A 155 -4.01 2.81 9.50
CA ALA A 155 -3.51 4.03 10.10
C ALA A 155 -1.98 4.04 10.35
N LEU A 156 -1.40 2.89 10.71
CA LEU A 156 -0.02 2.82 11.21
C LEU A 156 0.97 2.12 10.28
N HIS A 157 0.51 1.48 9.20
CA HIS A 157 1.41 0.84 8.23
C HIS A 157 2.53 1.75 7.68
N PRO A 158 2.36 3.09 7.51
CA PRO A 158 3.46 3.93 7.03
C PRO A 158 4.60 4.06 8.05
N TYR A 159 4.37 3.68 9.31
CA TYR A 159 5.33 3.81 10.40
C TYR A 159 5.90 2.45 10.85
N MET A 160 5.32 1.35 10.40
CA MET A 160 5.76 -0.02 10.72
C MET A 160 7.07 -0.40 10.03
N GLU A 161 7.78 -1.37 10.60
CA GLU A 161 8.99 -1.93 10.01
C GLU A 161 8.67 -2.81 8.78
N ALA A 162 9.59 -2.90 7.82
CA ALA A 162 9.36 -3.65 6.59
C ALA A 162 9.13 -5.15 6.84
N ASN A 163 9.77 -5.71 7.88
CA ASN A 163 9.60 -7.12 8.26
C ASN A 163 8.17 -7.42 8.73
N GLN A 164 7.59 -6.51 9.53
CA GLN A 164 6.21 -6.63 10.01
C GLN A 164 5.22 -6.59 8.85
N LEU A 165 5.38 -5.60 7.97
CA LEU A 165 4.54 -5.46 6.78
C LEU A 165 4.68 -6.65 5.82
N LYS A 166 5.89 -7.20 5.68
CA LYS A 166 6.14 -8.38 4.83
C LYS A 166 5.33 -9.59 5.28
N GLU A 167 5.27 -9.85 6.58
CA GLU A 167 4.49 -10.97 7.12
C GLU A 167 2.98 -10.76 6.90
N VAL A 168 2.49 -9.54 7.14
CA VAL A 168 1.08 -9.16 6.92
C VAL A 168 0.70 -9.28 5.44
N VAL A 169 1.48 -8.68 4.52
CA VAL A 169 1.26 -8.77 3.07
C VAL A 169 1.29 -10.21 2.60
N SER A 170 2.26 -11.00 3.07
CA SER A 170 2.31 -12.44 2.77
C SER A 170 1.04 -13.15 3.23
N SER A 171 0.55 -12.83 4.43
CA SER A 171 -0.66 -13.46 4.94
C SER A 171 -1.93 -13.04 4.21
N MET A 172 -2.03 -11.80 3.75
CA MET A 172 -3.13 -11.31 2.93
C MET A 172 -3.14 -11.95 1.54
N LEU A 173 -1.98 -12.08 0.89
CA LEU A 173 -1.87 -12.70 -0.43
C LEU A 173 -2.15 -14.20 -0.41
N MET A 174 -1.98 -14.87 0.73
CA MET A 174 -2.35 -16.28 0.92
C MET A 174 -3.85 -16.49 1.19
N LEU A 175 -4.66 -15.42 1.27
CA LEU A 175 -6.10 -15.56 1.38
C LEU A 175 -6.73 -15.99 0.04
N PRO A 176 -7.85 -16.71 0.06
CA PRO A 176 -8.65 -16.95 -1.14
C PRO A 176 -9.09 -15.64 -1.80
N GLU A 177 -9.19 -15.64 -3.13
CA GLU A 177 -9.58 -14.48 -3.94
C GLU A 177 -10.92 -13.87 -3.50
N ASP A 178 -11.86 -14.69 -3.04
CA ASP A 178 -13.20 -14.28 -2.57
C ASP A 178 -13.16 -13.40 -1.29
N ASN A 179 -12.03 -13.41 -0.57
CA ASN A 179 -11.78 -12.54 0.57
C ASN A 179 -11.12 -11.23 0.17
N LEU A 180 -10.41 -11.19 -0.96
CA LEU A 180 -9.76 -9.99 -1.50
C LEU A 180 -10.65 -9.22 -2.48
N THR A 181 -11.70 -9.87 -3.00
CA THR A 181 -12.62 -9.30 -3.98
C THR A 181 -14.09 -9.39 -3.56
N VAL A 182 -14.91 -8.51 -4.11
CA VAL A 182 -16.36 -8.44 -3.92
C VAL A 182 -16.98 -8.23 -5.30
N ALA A 183 -18.07 -8.92 -5.60
CA ALA A 183 -18.86 -8.62 -6.80
C ALA A 183 -19.29 -7.15 -6.78
N ASP A 184 -19.18 -6.47 -7.92
CA ASP A 184 -19.72 -5.12 -8.03
C ASP A 184 -21.25 -5.14 -7.93
N HIS A 185 -21.82 -4.10 -7.33
CA HIS A 185 -23.26 -3.95 -7.18
C HIS A 185 -23.95 -3.64 -8.52
N GLU A 186 -23.21 -3.13 -9.51
CA GLU A 186 -23.72 -2.72 -10.81
C GLU A 186 -23.50 -3.77 -11.91
N ASP A 187 -22.39 -4.53 -11.83
CA ASP A 187 -22.04 -5.57 -12.79
C ASP A 187 -21.39 -6.77 -12.07
N GLU A 188 -22.14 -7.86 -11.90
CA GLU A 188 -21.65 -9.07 -11.24
C GLU A 188 -20.44 -9.70 -11.94
N THR A 189 -20.16 -9.32 -13.20
CA THR A 189 -18.99 -9.80 -13.95
C THR A 189 -17.71 -9.06 -13.59
N VAL A 190 -17.81 -7.85 -13.02
CA VAL A 190 -16.67 -7.05 -12.57
C VAL A 190 -16.55 -7.22 -11.06
N LYS A 191 -15.40 -7.70 -10.58
CA LYS A 191 -15.12 -7.72 -9.15
C LYS A 191 -14.37 -6.46 -8.74
N LYS A 192 -14.78 -5.86 -7.63
CA LYS A 192 -14.08 -4.78 -6.93
C LYS A 192 -13.23 -5.36 -5.80
N LEU A 193 -12.25 -4.60 -5.33
CA LEU A 193 -11.46 -4.98 -4.17
C LEU A 193 -12.33 -4.93 -2.90
N SER A 194 -12.16 -5.94 -2.04
CA SER A 194 -12.72 -5.93 -0.69
C SER A 194 -11.95 -4.97 0.20
N ILE A 195 -12.39 -4.78 1.46
CA ILE A 195 -11.64 -3.97 2.44
C ILE A 195 -10.20 -4.50 2.63
N TYR A 196 -10.03 -5.83 2.65
CA TYR A 196 -8.71 -6.46 2.74
C TYR A 196 -7.90 -6.25 1.47
N GLY A 197 -8.54 -6.37 0.30
CA GLY A 197 -7.89 -6.09 -0.99
C GLY A 197 -7.46 -4.62 -1.12
N LEU A 198 -8.30 -3.67 -0.70
CA LEU A 198 -7.99 -2.25 -0.68
C LEU A 198 -6.81 -1.94 0.25
N THR A 199 -6.83 -2.51 1.47
CA THR A 199 -5.75 -2.31 2.44
C THR A 199 -4.43 -2.88 1.90
N LEU A 200 -4.46 -4.08 1.29
CA LEU A 200 -3.29 -4.67 0.65
C LEU A 200 -2.72 -3.75 -0.45
N VAL A 201 -3.58 -3.26 -1.35
CA VAL A 201 -3.13 -2.37 -2.43
C VAL A 201 -2.60 -1.05 -1.89
N GLN A 202 -3.20 -0.51 -0.83
CA GLN A 202 -2.71 0.70 -0.17
C GLN A 202 -1.30 0.49 0.40
N VAL A 203 -1.09 -0.57 1.19
CA VAL A 203 0.23 -0.90 1.77
C VAL A 203 1.29 -1.07 0.67
N LEU A 204 0.96 -1.76 -0.43
CA LEU A 204 1.88 -1.93 -1.56
C LEU A 204 2.16 -0.61 -2.29
N THR A 205 1.14 0.23 -2.48
CA THR A 205 1.27 1.52 -3.17
C THR A 205 2.15 2.48 -2.38
N GLU A 206 1.90 2.61 -1.07
CA GLU A 206 2.69 3.47 -0.20
C GLU A 206 4.14 2.96 -0.06
N ASN A 207 4.34 1.63 -0.02
CA ASN A 207 5.67 1.06 -0.06
C ASN A 207 6.46 1.47 -1.31
N CYS A 208 5.82 1.56 -2.47
CA CYS A 208 6.48 1.98 -3.70
C CYS A 208 6.80 3.47 -3.76
N GLN A 209 6.05 4.32 -3.03
CA GLN A 209 6.31 5.76 -2.97
C GLN A 209 7.44 6.11 -1.99
N GLN A 210 7.63 5.32 -0.95
CA GLN A 210 8.65 5.52 0.09
C GLN A 210 10.05 5.10 -0.40
N SER A 211 10.63 5.88 -1.31
CA SER A 211 11.95 5.63 -1.91
C SER A 211 13.14 5.93 -1.00
N SER A 212 12.93 6.58 0.15
CA SER A 212 13.98 7.07 1.06
C SER A 212 14.25 6.17 2.27
N ARG A 213 13.42 5.14 2.52
CA ARG A 213 13.67 4.18 3.59
C ARG A 213 14.59 3.07 3.11
N ASN A 214 15.64 2.79 3.86
CA ASN A 214 16.58 1.69 3.59
C ASN A 214 15.93 0.29 3.64
N GLU A 215 14.69 0.20 4.09
CA GLU A 215 13.93 -1.05 4.22
C GLU A 215 12.68 -1.01 3.34
N ILE A 216 12.81 -1.52 2.12
CA ILE A 216 11.71 -1.60 1.18
C ILE A 216 11.16 -3.03 1.17
N LEU A 217 9.84 -3.18 1.15
CA LEU A 217 9.17 -4.47 1.10
C LEU A 217 9.32 -5.08 -0.30
N PHE A 218 10.15 -6.12 -0.40
CA PHE A 218 10.28 -6.89 -1.62
C PHE A 218 9.31 -8.06 -1.64
N LEU A 219 8.59 -8.20 -2.76
CA LEU A 219 7.71 -9.34 -2.99
C LEU A 219 8.52 -10.55 -3.48
N SER A 220 8.28 -11.70 -2.87
CA SER A 220 8.79 -12.97 -3.42
C SER A 220 8.16 -13.25 -4.80
N SER A 221 8.78 -14.15 -5.58
CA SER A 221 8.28 -14.52 -6.90
C SER A 221 6.86 -15.11 -6.87
N GLU A 222 6.50 -15.83 -5.80
CA GLU A 222 5.15 -16.38 -5.62
C GLU A 222 4.14 -15.29 -5.30
N GLN A 223 4.48 -14.39 -4.37
CA GLN A 223 3.63 -13.25 -4.02
C GLN A 223 3.37 -12.36 -5.24
N PHE A 224 4.39 -12.07 -6.03
CA PHE A 224 4.24 -11.26 -7.24
C PHE A 224 3.30 -11.91 -8.27
N LYS A 225 3.35 -13.23 -8.43
CA LYS A 225 2.40 -13.97 -9.28
C LYS A 225 0.96 -13.80 -8.79
N VAL A 226 0.72 -13.90 -7.49
CA VAL A 226 -0.61 -13.70 -6.90
C VAL A 226 -1.12 -12.28 -7.13
N VAL A 227 -0.28 -11.26 -6.97
CA VAL A 227 -0.63 -9.86 -7.28
C VAL A 227 -1.01 -9.70 -8.77
N GLY A 228 -0.26 -10.34 -9.66
CA GLY A 228 -0.57 -10.38 -11.09
C GLY A 228 -1.90 -11.07 -11.43
N SER A 229 -2.23 -12.16 -10.74
CA SER A 229 -3.55 -12.82 -10.89
C SER A 229 -4.67 -11.95 -10.33
N LEU A 230 -4.45 -11.28 -9.18
CA LEU A 230 -5.44 -10.37 -8.59
C LEU A 230 -5.81 -9.23 -9.53
N LEU A 231 -4.84 -8.69 -10.28
CA LEU A 231 -5.07 -7.63 -11.26
C LEU A 231 -6.07 -8.03 -12.35
N GLN A 232 -6.12 -9.29 -12.71
CA GLN A 232 -7.07 -9.77 -13.72
C GLN A 232 -8.46 -9.96 -13.14
N SER A 233 -8.52 -10.32 -11.87
CA SER A 233 -9.77 -10.55 -11.14
C SER A 233 -10.48 -9.26 -10.79
N CYS A 234 -9.78 -8.12 -10.67
CA CYS A 234 -10.39 -6.85 -10.30
C CYS A 234 -9.84 -5.64 -11.06
N THR A 235 -10.69 -4.64 -11.28
CA THR A 235 -10.30 -3.41 -11.95
C THR A 235 -9.84 -2.36 -10.91
N SER A 236 -8.53 -2.27 -10.67
CA SER A 236 -7.94 -1.24 -9.78
C SER A 236 -6.74 -0.56 -10.45
N LYS A 237 -6.82 0.76 -10.59
CA LYS A 237 -5.76 1.60 -11.18
C LYS A 237 -4.52 1.68 -10.30
N GLU A 238 -4.72 1.57 -8.99
CA GLU A 238 -3.66 1.57 -7.98
C GLU A 238 -2.85 0.28 -8.09
N LEU A 239 -3.52 -0.85 -8.29
CA LEU A 239 -2.87 -2.14 -8.52
C LEU A 239 -2.06 -2.17 -9.82
N ASP A 240 -2.55 -1.53 -10.90
CA ASP A 240 -1.76 -1.33 -12.13
C ASP A 240 -0.43 -0.61 -11.82
N LYS A 241 -0.47 0.45 -11.01
CA LYS A 241 0.71 1.24 -10.65
C LYS A 241 1.71 0.42 -9.83
N VAL A 242 1.21 -0.37 -8.86
CA VAL A 242 2.03 -1.27 -8.05
C VAL A 242 2.79 -2.28 -8.94
N ILE A 243 2.10 -2.90 -9.90
CA ILE A 243 2.73 -3.84 -10.85
C ILE A 243 3.78 -3.12 -11.70
N LEU A 244 3.45 -1.95 -12.27
CA LEU A 244 4.38 -1.20 -13.09
C LEU A 244 5.65 -0.82 -12.33
N GLN A 245 5.51 -0.33 -11.09
CA GLN A 245 6.64 0.06 -10.26
C GLN A 245 7.50 -1.14 -9.86
N ALA A 246 6.89 -2.27 -9.52
CA ALA A 246 7.62 -3.51 -9.25
C ALA A 246 8.42 -3.99 -10.48
N LEU A 247 7.81 -3.96 -11.66
CA LEU A 247 8.47 -4.31 -12.93
C LEU A 247 9.65 -3.38 -13.24
N GLN A 248 9.47 -2.07 -13.11
CA GLN A 248 10.53 -1.08 -13.35
C GLN A 248 11.70 -1.23 -12.38
N ARG A 249 11.43 -1.69 -11.16
CA ARG A 249 12.44 -1.90 -10.13
C ARG A 249 13.26 -3.16 -10.35
N ASP A 250 12.61 -4.27 -10.69
CA ASP A 250 13.29 -5.52 -11.02
C ASP A 250 12.70 -6.14 -12.30
N PRO A 251 13.42 -6.03 -13.43
CA PRO A 251 12.98 -6.59 -14.71
C PRO A 251 12.76 -8.11 -14.72
N VAL A 252 13.31 -8.85 -13.74
CA VAL A 252 13.10 -10.30 -13.63
C VAL A 252 11.62 -10.63 -13.41
N TYR A 253 10.86 -9.74 -12.78
CA TYR A 253 9.42 -9.91 -12.58
C TYR A 253 8.63 -10.05 -13.90
N ALA A 254 9.13 -9.52 -15.02
CA ALA A 254 8.49 -9.68 -16.33
C ALA A 254 8.43 -11.14 -16.80
N GLN A 255 9.31 -12.01 -16.29
CA GLN A 255 9.32 -13.44 -16.59
C GLN A 255 8.40 -14.25 -15.66
N LEU A 256 8.02 -13.67 -14.52
CA LEU A 256 7.21 -14.33 -13.51
C LEU A 256 5.72 -14.07 -13.70
N ILE A 257 5.37 -12.92 -14.29
CA ILE A 257 3.98 -12.58 -14.56
C ILE A 257 3.39 -13.48 -15.64
N GLN A 258 2.10 -13.80 -15.50
CA GLN A 258 1.39 -14.64 -16.45
C GLN A 258 0.93 -13.82 -17.68
N THR A 259 0.75 -14.50 -18.81
CA THR A 259 0.46 -13.88 -20.12
C THR A 259 -0.92 -13.23 -20.22
N ASP A 260 -1.83 -13.64 -19.36
CA ASP A 260 -3.16 -13.09 -19.15
C ASP A 260 -3.14 -11.64 -18.64
N VAL A 261 -2.13 -11.23 -17.85
CA VAL A 261 -1.92 -9.82 -17.49
C VAL A 261 -1.67 -8.95 -18.72
N LEU A 262 -0.90 -9.45 -19.69
CA LEU A 262 -0.72 -8.74 -20.96
C LEU A 262 -2.05 -8.59 -21.71
N ILE A 263 -2.88 -9.64 -21.74
CA ILE A 263 -4.21 -9.58 -22.39
C ILE A 263 -5.10 -8.56 -21.69
N TYR A 264 -5.07 -8.54 -20.35
CA TYR A 264 -5.78 -7.55 -19.53
C TYR A 264 -5.35 -6.12 -19.92
N CYS A 265 -4.05 -5.84 -19.95
CA CYS A 265 -3.52 -4.52 -20.30
C CYS A 265 -3.91 -4.09 -21.72
N LEU A 266 -3.81 -5.01 -22.69
CA LEU A 266 -4.21 -4.76 -24.09
C LEU A 266 -5.72 -4.54 -24.26
N SER A 267 -6.54 -5.01 -23.32
CA SER A 267 -7.98 -4.81 -23.36
C SER A 267 -8.40 -3.46 -22.75
N HIS A 268 -7.67 -2.98 -21.74
CA HIS A 268 -8.00 -1.74 -21.02
C HIS A 268 -7.30 -0.50 -21.61
N MET A 269 -6.10 -0.65 -22.17
CA MET A 269 -5.35 0.41 -22.88
C MET A 269 -5.20 1.75 -22.11
N THR A 270 -5.20 1.73 -20.78
CA THR A 270 -4.81 2.89 -19.95
C THR A 270 -3.32 3.18 -20.11
N GLU A 271 -2.86 4.39 -19.78
CA GLU A 271 -1.44 4.76 -19.84
C GLU A 271 -0.53 3.80 -19.03
N THR A 272 -0.99 3.43 -17.82
CA THR A 272 -0.29 2.45 -16.97
C THR A 272 -0.28 1.06 -17.62
N CYS A 273 -1.42 0.59 -18.14
CA CYS A 273 -1.51 -0.70 -18.83
C CYS A 273 -0.64 -0.76 -20.09
N GLN A 274 -0.55 0.34 -20.84
CA GLN A 274 0.35 0.44 -21.99
C GLN A 274 1.81 0.35 -21.55
N SER A 275 2.17 1.03 -20.48
CA SER A 275 3.53 0.98 -19.91
C SER A 275 3.89 -0.43 -19.43
N ILE A 276 2.95 -1.12 -18.76
CA ILE A 276 3.12 -2.53 -18.36
C ILE A 276 3.28 -3.40 -19.61
N ALA A 277 2.39 -3.31 -20.59
CA ALA A 277 2.43 -4.12 -21.81
C ALA A 277 3.75 -3.91 -22.58
N ALA A 278 4.20 -2.66 -22.74
CA ALA A 278 5.48 -2.32 -23.34
C ALA A 278 6.65 -2.97 -22.58
N PHE A 279 6.64 -2.87 -21.26
CA PHE A 279 7.67 -3.47 -20.41
C PHE A 279 7.72 -5.00 -20.56
N LEU A 280 6.55 -5.66 -20.54
CA LEU A 280 6.46 -7.11 -20.69
C LEU A 280 6.95 -7.58 -22.07
N ILE A 281 6.57 -6.89 -23.15
CA ILE A 281 7.04 -7.19 -24.52
C ILE A 281 8.56 -7.00 -24.63
N GLN A 282 9.10 -5.96 -23.99
CA GLN A 282 10.53 -5.67 -24.00
C GLN A 282 11.36 -6.72 -23.25
N HIS A 283 10.87 -7.20 -22.10
CA HIS A 283 11.66 -8.00 -21.16
C HIS A 283 11.33 -9.50 -21.14
N CYS A 284 10.28 -9.95 -21.83
CA CYS A 284 9.87 -11.36 -21.83
C CYS A 284 9.36 -11.84 -23.20
N ARG A 285 10.02 -12.89 -23.74
CA ARG A 285 9.69 -13.45 -25.07
C ARG A 285 8.32 -14.11 -25.12
N ILE A 286 7.87 -14.72 -24.02
CA ILE A 286 6.53 -15.32 -23.95
C ILE A 286 5.46 -14.23 -24.13
N HIS A 287 5.65 -13.07 -23.50
CA HIS A 287 4.75 -11.91 -23.66
C HIS A 287 4.81 -11.32 -25.07
N MET A 288 5.98 -11.28 -25.69
CA MET A 288 6.13 -10.87 -27.09
C MET A 288 5.34 -11.77 -28.04
N LEU A 289 5.48 -13.10 -27.92
CA LEU A 289 4.71 -14.06 -28.72
C LEU A 289 3.21 -13.94 -28.45
N GLN A 290 2.82 -13.73 -27.19
CA GLN A 290 1.42 -13.53 -26.83
C GLN A 290 0.84 -12.27 -27.47
N PHE A 291 1.61 -11.19 -27.58
CA PHE A 291 1.21 -9.97 -28.28
C PHE A 291 0.95 -10.24 -29.77
N GLU A 292 1.85 -10.96 -30.45
CA GLU A 292 1.66 -11.37 -31.86
C GLU A 292 0.36 -12.16 -32.03
N MET A 293 0.18 -13.18 -31.20
CA MET A 293 -1.02 -14.01 -31.21
C MET A 293 -2.30 -13.21 -30.92
N TRP A 294 -2.22 -12.21 -30.05
CA TRP A 294 -3.34 -11.33 -29.75
C TRP A 294 -3.70 -10.42 -30.94
N CYS A 295 -2.71 -9.87 -31.65
CA CYS A 295 -2.91 -9.05 -32.84
C CYS A 295 -3.59 -9.82 -33.99
N LEU A 296 -3.33 -11.13 -34.11
CA LEU A 296 -3.92 -11.99 -35.13
C LEU A 296 -5.38 -12.40 -34.83
N LYS A 297 -5.89 -12.18 -33.62
CA LYS A 297 -7.24 -12.62 -33.24
C LYS A 297 -8.33 -11.82 -33.97
N PRO A 298 -9.32 -12.50 -34.58
CA PRO A 298 -10.44 -11.82 -35.22
C PRO A 298 -11.24 -11.00 -34.18
N GLY A 299 -11.71 -9.81 -34.58
CA GLY A 299 -12.50 -8.91 -33.73
C GLY A 299 -11.71 -7.85 -32.97
N ARG A 300 -10.37 -7.90 -32.93
CA ARG A 300 -9.54 -6.87 -32.25
C ARG A 300 -9.36 -5.58 -33.05
N LYS A 301 -9.65 -5.59 -34.35
CA LYS A 301 -9.54 -4.43 -35.25
C LYS A 301 -10.28 -3.18 -34.73
N LYS A 302 -11.48 -3.33 -34.15
CA LYS A 302 -12.27 -2.21 -33.61
C LYS A 302 -11.67 -1.61 -32.33
N LEU A 303 -11.11 -2.46 -31.46
CA LEU A 303 -10.41 -2.00 -30.25
C LEU A 303 -9.13 -1.24 -30.61
N LEU A 304 -8.42 -1.74 -31.62
CA LEU A 304 -7.20 -1.14 -32.17
C LEU A 304 -7.47 0.20 -32.85
N SER A 305 -8.53 0.31 -33.65
CA SER A 305 -8.88 1.57 -34.32
C SER A 305 -9.23 2.67 -33.32
N ASN A 306 -9.83 2.32 -32.18
CA ASN A 306 -10.19 3.28 -31.15
C ASN A 306 -8.98 3.77 -30.33
N ASN A 307 -7.88 3.02 -30.29
CA ASN A 307 -6.69 3.30 -29.48
C ASN A 307 -5.42 3.24 -30.33
N LEU A 308 -5.47 3.82 -31.53
CA LEU A 308 -4.45 3.62 -32.56
C LEU A 308 -3.07 4.14 -32.13
N GLU A 309 -3.00 5.31 -31.49
CA GLU A 309 -1.73 5.90 -31.00
C GLU A 309 -1.07 5.04 -29.92
N ALA A 310 -1.85 4.61 -28.93
CA ALA A 310 -1.43 3.68 -27.89
C ALA A 310 -0.89 2.36 -28.47
N PHE A 311 -1.60 1.82 -29.45
CA PHE A 311 -1.20 0.59 -30.12
C PHE A 311 0.07 0.76 -30.95
N LEU A 312 0.21 1.85 -31.72
CA LEU A 312 1.42 2.13 -32.49
C LEU A 312 2.65 2.23 -31.59
N SER A 313 2.50 2.80 -30.39
CA SER A 313 3.58 2.84 -29.40
C SER A 313 4.03 1.44 -28.98
N LEU A 314 3.10 0.51 -28.77
CA LEU A 314 3.43 -0.90 -28.48
C LEU A 314 4.06 -1.62 -29.67
N VAL A 315 3.59 -1.36 -30.89
CA VAL A 315 4.18 -1.92 -32.12
C VAL A 315 5.63 -1.44 -32.29
N ASN A 316 5.90 -0.16 -32.01
CA ASN A 316 7.27 0.37 -32.06
C ASN A 316 8.19 -0.34 -31.07
N VAL A 317 7.72 -0.59 -29.84
CA VAL A 317 8.45 -1.40 -28.85
C VAL A 317 8.68 -2.82 -29.37
N TYR A 318 7.64 -3.48 -29.89
CA TYR A 318 7.76 -4.81 -30.48
C TYR A 318 8.80 -4.87 -31.60
N LEU A 319 8.77 -3.93 -32.57
CA LEU A 319 9.72 -3.91 -33.69
C LEU A 319 11.16 -3.67 -33.23
N LYS A 320 11.34 -2.85 -32.20
CA LYS A 320 12.66 -2.56 -31.62
C LYS A 320 13.30 -3.79 -30.97
N TYR A 321 12.52 -4.64 -30.29
CA TYR A 321 13.06 -5.77 -29.53
C TYR A 321 12.82 -7.15 -30.19
N GLY A 322 11.92 -7.24 -31.16
CA GLY A 322 11.62 -8.47 -31.91
C GLY A 322 12.66 -8.82 -32.99
N SER A 323 13.55 -7.89 -33.32
CA SER A 323 14.67 -8.06 -34.26
C SER A 323 15.97 -8.54 -33.61
N GLN A 324 16.04 -8.55 -32.27
CA GLN A 324 17.18 -9.12 -31.55
C GLN A 324 17.19 -10.65 -31.75
N GLU A 325 18.35 -11.19 -32.15
CA GLU A 325 18.51 -12.58 -32.56
C GLU A 325 17.86 -13.57 -31.59
N ASP A 326 16.90 -14.32 -32.11
CA ASP A 326 16.14 -15.30 -31.36
C ASP A 326 16.72 -16.69 -31.63
N VAL A 327 17.36 -17.27 -30.62
CA VAL A 327 17.91 -18.65 -30.67
C VAL A 327 16.77 -19.69 -30.70
N THR A 328 15.57 -19.30 -30.29
CA THR A 328 14.38 -20.16 -30.17
C THR A 328 13.33 -19.95 -31.27
N ARG A 329 13.45 -18.88 -32.07
CA ARG A 329 12.57 -18.67 -33.23
C ARG A 329 12.96 -19.68 -34.32
N PRO A 330 12.02 -20.50 -34.81
CA PRO A 330 12.28 -21.30 -35.99
C PRO A 330 12.66 -20.34 -37.12
N LYS A 331 13.92 -20.44 -37.56
CA LYS A 331 14.40 -19.71 -38.73
C LYS A 331 13.63 -20.30 -39.91
N TYR A 332 12.60 -19.60 -40.36
CA TYR A 332 11.96 -19.94 -41.62
C TYR A 332 13.05 -19.85 -42.69
N GLY A 333 13.44 -21.01 -43.21
CA GLY A 333 14.20 -21.08 -44.45
C GLY A 333 13.40 -20.35 -45.54
N ASN A 334 14.12 -19.71 -46.45
CA ASN A 334 13.65 -18.78 -47.48
C ASN A 334 12.68 -19.37 -48.52
N ASP A 335 11.62 -20.06 -48.14
CA ASP A 335 10.62 -20.58 -49.07
C ASP A 335 9.24 -20.52 -48.42
N LEU A 336 8.58 -19.37 -48.50
CA LEU A 336 7.12 -19.25 -48.56
C LEU A 336 6.77 -17.80 -48.93
N HIS A 337 6.59 -17.60 -50.25
CA HIS A 337 5.86 -16.47 -50.79
C HIS A 337 4.48 -16.41 -50.14
N ILE A 338 4.28 -15.47 -49.20
CA ILE A 338 2.95 -15.08 -48.73
C ILE A 338 2.67 -13.70 -49.33
N THR A 339 1.87 -13.71 -50.39
CA THR A 339 1.23 -12.52 -50.96
C THR A 339 0.21 -11.96 -49.97
N TYR A 340 0.41 -10.71 -49.55
CA TYR A 340 -0.53 -9.94 -48.74
C TYR A 340 -1.74 -9.49 -49.57
N TRP A 341 -2.94 -9.71 -49.06
CA TRP A 341 -4.14 -8.88 -49.26
C TRP A 341 -4.87 -8.74 -47.93
#